data_AF-A0A8U7NMA6-F1
#
_entry.id   AF-A0A8U7NMA6-F1
#
_cell.length_a   1.000
_cell.length_b   1.000
_cell.length_c   1.000
_cell.angle_alpha   90.00
_cell.angle_beta   90.00
_cell.angle_gamma   90.00
#
_symmetry.space_group_name_H-M   'P 1'
#
loop_
_entity.id
_entity.type
_entity.pdbx_description
1 polymer ?
#
loop_
_entity_poly.entity_id
_entity_poly.type
_entity_poly.pdbx_seq_one_letter_code
_entity_poly.pdbx_strand_id
1 'polypeptide(L)'
;LSPRELRTLSQRYNSLYLCPRSYSCARLAAGGACAAAGAVLGGQVRSALAVLRPPGHHARPGSAGGFCLFNNVGVAARHAQRLAGTPLRVLILDWDVHHGNGTQEIFEEDPSVLYVSLHRHDGSFFPGGAGGSPRRRGRGPGTGFTLNVGWGGPRVGDPEYLAALTRLVLPVACQFGPELVLVSAGFDAGRGDPLGGCLVSPQTFGLMTHLLGGLAGGRLVLVLEGGYNLGVTAEGVGQCLGVLLGDPPSLPPPGTPQPAALRALSRTLRAQRGCWSCLRLPRGETPPQSVPGPTALRPPNPHRGSWSFFWGMGLGDGFGGWVWGGGLGGGFGGWVWGMGLGRGFGRPPAPHALIPPGRQGALYAVTPLLDCPHLGAVAPPPAGGALGDILPPPCGVCGSRRENWLCLSCHQVLCGRYVGRHMLEHGAASGHPLVLSLRDLAAWCYPCGGYVTHPVLLPTKTFIYRLKFGTDPPTPSL
;
A
#
# COMPACT_ATOMS: atom_id res chain seq x y z
N LEU A 1 27.83 14.98 0.59
CA LEU A 1 27.27 16.20 -0.04
C LEU A 1 26.53 17.01 1.01
N SER A 2 26.81 18.30 1.08
CA SER A 2 26.08 19.29 1.86
C SER A 2 24.63 19.44 1.35
N PRO A 3 23.71 19.99 2.16
CA PRO A 3 22.33 20.26 1.71
C PRO A 3 22.24 21.15 0.46
N ARG A 4 23.19 22.07 0.26
CA ARG A 4 23.23 22.94 -0.93
C ARG A 4 23.59 22.16 -2.18
N GLU A 5 24.65 21.35 -2.11
CA GLU A 5 25.08 20.50 -3.23
C GLU A 5 24.00 19.48 -3.62
N LEU A 6 23.27 18.93 -2.64
CA LEU A 6 22.16 18.00 -2.89
C LEU A 6 20.99 18.66 -3.62
N ARG A 7 20.66 19.92 -3.30
CA ARG A 7 19.65 20.69 -4.02
C ARG A 7 20.06 20.95 -5.47
N THR A 8 21.32 21.31 -5.71
CA THR A 8 21.84 21.49 -7.07
C THR A 8 21.86 20.17 -7.85
N LEU A 9 22.22 19.06 -7.20
CA LEU A 9 22.20 17.73 -7.83
C LEU A 9 20.77 17.31 -8.20
N SER A 10 19.78 17.54 -7.33
CA SER A 10 18.41 17.10 -7.58
C SER A 10 17.76 17.80 -8.78
N GLN A 11 18.19 19.03 -9.12
CA GLN A 11 17.73 19.78 -10.30
C GLN A 11 18.08 19.12 -11.64
N ARG A 12 19.03 18.16 -11.66
CA ARG A 12 19.37 17.40 -12.88
C ARG A 12 18.33 16.33 -13.22
N TYR A 13 17.42 16.04 -12.30
CA TYR A 13 16.43 14.97 -12.43
C TYR A 13 15.02 15.56 -12.40
N ASN A 14 14.10 14.93 -13.13
CA ASN A 14 12.72 15.39 -13.20
C ASN A 14 11.96 15.01 -11.92
N SER A 15 11.34 15.98 -11.26
CA SER A 15 10.55 15.79 -10.03
C SER A 15 11.30 15.01 -8.94
N LEU A 16 12.49 15.49 -8.54
CA LEU A 16 13.30 14.86 -7.48
C LEU A 16 13.75 15.88 -6.43
N TYR A 17 13.78 15.45 -5.17
CA TYR A 17 14.48 16.14 -4.10
C TYR A 17 15.43 15.16 -3.40
N LEU A 18 16.52 15.70 -2.84
CA LEU A 18 17.53 14.91 -2.14
C LEU A 18 17.82 15.50 -0.76
N CYS A 19 18.00 14.63 0.22
CA CYS A 19 18.53 14.95 1.54
C CYS A 19 19.72 14.04 1.87
N PRO A 20 20.51 14.34 2.91
CA PRO A 20 21.73 13.57 3.23
C PRO A 20 21.50 12.07 3.40
N ARG A 21 20.29 11.66 3.81
CA ARG A 21 19.92 10.26 4.01
C ARG A 21 19.24 9.59 2.81
N SER A 22 18.91 10.32 1.74
CA SER A 22 18.15 9.79 0.59
C SER A 22 18.78 8.51 0.02
N TYR A 23 20.10 8.48 -0.19
CA TYR A 23 20.79 7.29 -0.70
C TYR A 23 20.68 6.10 0.25
N SER A 24 20.92 6.30 1.55
CA SER A 24 20.81 5.23 2.55
C SER A 24 19.39 4.69 2.64
N CYS A 25 18.38 5.57 2.61
CA CYS A 25 16.97 5.16 2.63
C CYS A 25 16.57 4.45 1.34
N ALA A 26 17.04 4.91 0.16
CA ALA A 26 16.78 4.25 -1.11
C ALA A 26 17.36 2.82 -1.15
N ARG A 27 18.58 2.62 -0.60
CA ARG A 27 19.15 1.28 -0.47
C ARG A 27 18.33 0.38 0.45
N LEU A 28 17.85 0.91 1.57
CA LEU A 28 16.98 0.18 2.49
C LEU A 28 15.62 -0.13 1.86
N ALA A 29 15.06 0.79 1.08
CA ALA A 29 13.81 0.57 0.35
C ALA A 29 13.96 -0.58 -0.66
N ALA A 30 14.98 -0.52 -1.54
CA ALA A 30 15.23 -1.58 -2.49
C ALA A 30 15.55 -2.92 -1.80
N GLY A 31 16.36 -2.90 -0.73
CA GLY A 31 16.68 -4.09 0.06
C GLY A 31 15.46 -4.67 0.79
N GLY A 32 14.56 -3.84 1.29
CA GLY A 32 13.29 -4.26 1.90
C GLY A 32 12.38 -4.96 0.90
N ALA A 33 12.29 -4.45 -0.34
CA ALA A 33 11.53 -5.09 -1.40
C ALA A 33 12.14 -6.46 -1.80
N CYS A 34 13.48 -6.54 -1.90
CA CYS A 34 14.19 -7.81 -2.09
C CYS A 34 13.92 -8.80 -0.96
N ALA A 35 13.98 -8.35 0.29
CA ALA A 35 13.74 -9.20 1.46
C ALA A 35 12.30 -9.76 1.46
N ALA A 36 11.30 -8.93 1.15
CA ALA A 36 9.91 -9.37 1.03
C ALA A 36 9.72 -10.38 -0.11
N ALA A 37 10.29 -10.13 -1.28
CA ALA A 37 10.24 -11.06 -2.42
C ALA A 37 10.94 -12.38 -2.12
N GLY A 38 12.12 -12.34 -1.48
CA GLY A 38 12.84 -13.54 -1.04
C GLY A 38 12.03 -14.34 -0.02
N ALA A 39 11.40 -13.68 0.96
CA ALA A 39 10.57 -14.31 1.98
C ALA A 39 9.39 -15.10 1.39
N VAL A 40 8.70 -14.47 0.44
CA VAL A 40 7.54 -15.06 -0.25
C VAL A 40 7.97 -16.18 -1.19
N LEU A 41 9.03 -15.95 -1.98
CA LEU A 41 9.53 -16.95 -2.92
C LEU A 41 10.08 -18.19 -2.20
N GLY A 42 10.76 -18.00 -1.06
CA GLY A 42 11.29 -19.06 -0.21
C GLY A 42 10.22 -19.77 0.65
N GLY A 43 8.95 -19.35 0.59
CA GLY A 43 7.86 -19.96 1.33
C GLY A 43 7.87 -19.68 2.85
N GLN A 44 8.67 -18.72 3.31
CA GLN A 44 8.73 -18.33 4.72
C GLN A 44 7.46 -17.59 5.15
N VAL A 45 6.84 -16.87 4.20
CA VAL A 45 5.51 -16.26 4.33
C VAL A 45 4.75 -16.45 3.03
N ARG A 46 3.41 -16.47 3.09
CA ARG A 46 2.57 -16.60 1.88
C ARG A 46 2.64 -15.36 1.01
N SER A 47 2.56 -14.19 1.63
CA SER A 47 2.50 -12.88 0.99
C SER A 47 3.16 -11.83 1.89
N ALA A 48 3.45 -10.65 1.35
CA ALA A 48 4.08 -9.57 2.09
C ALA A 48 3.63 -8.18 1.63
N LEU A 49 3.68 -7.21 2.54
CA LEU A 49 3.55 -5.79 2.25
C LEU A 49 4.80 -5.07 2.75
N ALA A 50 5.50 -4.37 1.84
CA ALA A 50 6.68 -3.59 2.15
C ALA A 50 6.33 -2.09 2.18
N VAL A 51 6.26 -1.54 3.39
CA VAL A 51 6.01 -0.10 3.62
C VAL A 51 7.33 0.67 3.48
N LEU A 52 7.66 1.07 2.25
CA LEU A 52 8.98 1.60 1.90
C LEU A 52 8.91 3.06 1.46
N ARG A 53 9.98 3.81 1.73
CA ARG A 53 10.25 5.13 1.17
C ARG A 53 11.76 5.35 1.02
N PRO A 54 12.25 5.93 -0.09
CA PRO A 54 11.52 6.49 -1.23
C PRO A 54 10.84 5.43 -2.13
N PRO A 55 9.85 5.84 -2.97
CA PRO A 55 9.26 4.99 -4.01
C PRO A 55 10.29 4.62 -5.09
N GLY A 56 9.90 3.78 -6.04
CA GLY A 56 10.80 3.20 -7.04
C GLY A 56 10.35 3.21 -8.51
N HIS A 57 9.06 3.14 -8.82
CA HIS A 57 8.61 2.77 -10.18
C HIS A 57 9.00 3.74 -11.33
N HIS A 58 9.40 4.98 -11.02
CA HIS A 58 9.90 5.94 -12.00
C HIS A 58 11.41 5.89 -12.25
N ALA A 59 12.18 5.24 -11.35
CA ALA A 59 13.63 5.14 -11.50
C ALA A 59 13.99 4.24 -12.69
N ARG A 60 14.79 4.77 -13.60
CA ARG A 60 15.24 4.17 -14.85
C ARG A 60 16.68 3.65 -14.74
N PRO A 61 17.15 2.80 -15.68
CA PRO A 61 18.57 2.58 -15.85
C PRO A 61 19.32 3.92 -16.00
N GLY A 62 20.24 4.21 -15.09
CA GLY A 62 21.06 5.43 -15.13
C GLY A 62 20.35 6.74 -14.78
N SER A 63 19.08 6.75 -14.38
CA SER A 63 18.37 8.01 -14.07
C SER A 63 17.33 7.89 -12.96
N ALA A 64 17.35 8.84 -12.02
CA ALA A 64 16.34 9.03 -10.98
C ALA A 64 15.23 9.98 -11.47
N GLY A 65 14.06 9.92 -10.84
CA GLY A 65 12.96 10.84 -11.17
C GLY A 65 11.65 10.45 -10.49
N GLY A 66 10.68 11.36 -10.45
CA GLY A 66 9.36 11.11 -9.84
C GLY A 66 9.48 10.61 -8.40
N PHE A 67 10.31 11.28 -7.60
CA PHE A 67 10.66 10.90 -6.22
C PHE A 67 11.43 9.57 -6.05
N CYS A 68 11.69 8.85 -7.13
CA CYS A 68 12.32 7.53 -7.13
C CYS A 68 13.83 7.62 -7.37
N LEU A 69 14.62 6.95 -6.53
CA LEU A 69 16.09 6.85 -6.69
C LEU A 69 16.52 5.48 -7.25
N PHE A 70 15.94 4.40 -6.72
CA PHE A 70 16.15 3.04 -7.20
C PHE A 70 14.80 2.39 -7.47
N ASN A 71 14.73 1.55 -8.50
CA ASN A 71 13.48 0.88 -8.85
C ASN A 71 13.26 -0.32 -7.93
N ASN A 72 12.53 -0.12 -6.84
CA ASN A 72 12.33 -1.11 -5.78
C ASN A 72 11.74 -2.43 -6.34
N VAL A 73 10.63 -2.35 -7.09
CA VAL A 73 9.98 -3.53 -7.69
C VAL A 73 10.84 -4.20 -8.77
N GLY A 74 11.54 -3.42 -9.59
CA GLY A 74 12.42 -3.94 -10.63
C GLY A 74 13.63 -4.67 -10.06
N VAL A 75 14.24 -4.11 -9.00
CA VAL A 75 15.33 -4.75 -8.26
C VAL A 75 14.83 -6.01 -7.55
N ALA A 76 13.64 -5.98 -6.95
CA ALA A 76 13.03 -7.15 -6.31
C ALA A 76 12.74 -8.29 -7.32
N ALA A 77 12.21 -7.98 -8.51
CA ALA A 77 11.97 -8.97 -9.56
C ALA A 77 13.27 -9.64 -10.01
N ARG A 78 14.31 -8.84 -10.30
CA ARG A 78 15.64 -9.38 -10.67
C ARG A 78 16.28 -10.17 -9.55
N HIS A 79 16.10 -9.75 -8.30
CA HIS A 79 16.58 -10.49 -7.15
C HIS A 79 15.88 -11.85 -7.03
N ALA A 80 14.55 -11.89 -7.13
CA ALA A 80 13.76 -13.11 -7.10
C ALA A 80 14.17 -14.09 -8.22
N GLN A 81 14.35 -13.61 -9.45
CA GLN A 81 14.83 -14.44 -10.57
C GLN A 81 16.22 -15.04 -10.30
N ARG A 82 17.14 -14.27 -9.69
CA ARG A 82 18.46 -14.79 -9.30
C ARG A 82 18.36 -15.81 -8.17
N LEU A 83 17.49 -15.58 -7.17
CA LEU A 83 17.27 -16.49 -6.06
C LEU A 83 16.64 -17.81 -6.49
N ALA A 84 15.71 -17.79 -7.44
CA ALA A 84 15.02 -18.98 -7.93
C ALA A 84 15.99 -20.00 -8.54
N GLY A 85 17.09 -19.55 -9.18
CA GLY A 85 18.03 -20.42 -9.89
C GLY A 85 17.48 -21.06 -11.18
N THR A 86 16.17 -20.95 -11.42
CA THR A 86 15.46 -21.39 -12.62
C THR A 86 14.71 -20.22 -13.26
N PRO A 87 14.27 -20.33 -14.54
CA PRO A 87 13.42 -19.32 -15.15
C PRO A 87 12.18 -19.07 -14.29
N LEU A 88 12.01 -17.84 -13.82
CA LEU A 88 10.90 -17.41 -12.98
C LEU A 88 10.11 -16.34 -13.72
N ARG A 89 8.83 -16.62 -13.97
CA ARG A 89 7.89 -15.65 -14.55
C ARG A 89 7.35 -14.72 -13.46
N VAL A 90 7.59 -13.42 -13.60
CA VAL A 90 7.16 -12.40 -12.64
C VAL A 90 6.09 -11.51 -13.26
N LEU A 91 4.94 -11.39 -12.60
CA LEU A 91 3.97 -10.34 -12.91
C LEU A 91 4.28 -9.12 -12.05
N ILE A 92 4.42 -7.95 -12.66
CA ILE A 92 4.42 -6.67 -11.98
C ILE A 92 3.15 -5.93 -12.37
N LEU A 93 2.22 -5.77 -11.43
CA LEU A 93 1.07 -4.89 -11.59
C LEU A 93 1.34 -3.56 -10.91
N ASP A 94 1.26 -2.48 -11.67
CA ASP A 94 1.36 -1.12 -11.17
C ASP A 94 -0.01 -0.45 -11.20
N TRP A 95 -0.58 -0.23 -10.02
CA TRP A 95 -1.85 0.48 -9.86
C TRP A 95 -1.67 1.90 -9.34
N ASP A 96 -0.43 2.37 -9.17
CA ASP A 96 -0.14 3.78 -8.91
C ASP A 96 -0.75 4.61 -10.04
N VAL A 97 -1.27 5.79 -9.71
CA VAL A 97 -1.94 6.63 -10.70
C VAL A 97 -0.99 7.13 -11.79
N HIS A 98 0.33 7.13 -11.52
CA HIS A 98 1.36 7.50 -12.47
C HIS A 98 1.90 6.29 -13.21
N HIS A 99 2.27 6.49 -14.48
CA HIS A 99 2.94 5.44 -15.24
C HIS A 99 4.32 5.16 -14.66
N GLY A 100 4.56 3.92 -14.21
CA GLY A 100 5.88 3.41 -13.81
C GLY A 100 6.84 3.26 -15.00
N ASN A 101 7.19 4.37 -15.63
CA ASN A 101 8.03 4.43 -16.83
C ASN A 101 9.40 3.79 -16.63
N GLY A 102 9.94 3.82 -15.41
CA GLY A 102 11.22 3.20 -15.08
C GLY A 102 11.10 1.69 -15.09
N THR A 103 10.05 1.17 -14.46
CA THR A 103 9.76 -0.27 -14.43
C THR A 103 9.53 -0.80 -15.85
N GLN A 104 8.74 -0.08 -16.67
CA GLN A 104 8.56 -0.45 -18.07
C GLN A 104 9.88 -0.54 -18.83
N GLU A 105 10.74 0.47 -18.70
CA GLU A 105 12.02 0.54 -19.42
C GLU A 105 12.98 -0.59 -19.04
N ILE A 106 13.01 -0.99 -17.75
CA ILE A 106 13.84 -2.09 -17.25
C ILE A 106 13.47 -3.44 -17.90
N PHE A 107 12.20 -3.64 -18.25
CA PHE A 107 11.68 -4.92 -18.74
C PHE A 107 11.16 -4.86 -20.18
N GLU A 108 11.43 -3.79 -20.92
CA GLU A 108 10.78 -3.55 -22.22
C GLU A 108 11.07 -4.67 -23.24
N GLU A 109 12.20 -5.36 -23.12
CA GLU A 109 12.62 -6.46 -23.99
C GLU A 109 12.54 -7.86 -23.34
N ASP A 110 12.02 -7.96 -22.12
CA ASP A 110 12.10 -9.17 -21.31
C ASP A 110 10.75 -9.93 -21.21
N PRO A 111 10.59 -11.09 -21.87
CA PRO A 111 9.35 -11.87 -21.80
C PRO A 111 9.18 -12.63 -20.47
N SER A 112 10.19 -12.70 -19.61
CA SER A 112 10.07 -13.32 -18.28
C SER A 112 9.36 -12.43 -17.26
N VAL A 113 9.15 -11.14 -17.59
CA VAL A 113 8.45 -10.18 -16.73
C VAL A 113 7.27 -9.56 -17.48
N LEU A 114 6.06 -9.86 -17.01
CA LEU A 114 4.85 -9.20 -17.48
C LEU A 114 4.64 -7.92 -16.66
N TYR A 115 4.78 -6.76 -17.29
CA TYR A 115 4.50 -5.48 -16.67
C TYR A 115 3.13 -4.94 -17.12
N VAL A 116 2.27 -4.63 -16.16
CA VAL A 116 0.94 -4.04 -16.40
C VAL A 116 0.81 -2.77 -15.58
N SER A 117 0.37 -1.66 -16.20
CA SER A 117 0.20 -0.39 -15.49
C SER A 117 -1.18 0.22 -15.75
N LEU A 118 -1.88 0.60 -14.69
CA LEU A 118 -3.17 1.29 -14.70
C LEU A 118 -2.94 2.74 -14.24
N HIS A 119 -2.88 3.69 -15.17
CA HIS A 119 -2.43 5.04 -14.83
C HIS A 119 -3.22 6.11 -15.59
N ARG A 120 -3.22 7.33 -15.05
CA ARG A 120 -3.78 8.49 -15.76
C ARG A 120 -2.85 8.89 -16.90
N HIS A 121 -3.43 9.07 -18.08
CA HIS A 121 -2.73 9.39 -19.33
C HIS A 121 -3.60 10.32 -20.20
N ASP A 122 -3.64 11.60 -19.83
CA ASP A 122 -4.27 12.67 -20.60
C ASP A 122 -3.25 13.55 -21.36
N GLY A 123 -2.02 13.03 -21.51
CA GLY A 123 -0.93 13.60 -22.31
C GLY A 123 0.07 14.41 -21.49
N SER A 124 -0.40 15.28 -20.60
CA SER A 124 0.45 16.14 -19.75
C SER A 124 0.62 15.62 -18.32
N PHE A 125 -0.27 14.72 -17.85
CA PHE A 125 -0.12 14.11 -16.53
C PHE A 125 1.21 13.36 -16.41
N PHE A 126 1.95 13.61 -15.31
CA PHE A 126 3.29 13.08 -15.08
C PHE A 126 3.33 11.55 -15.23
N PRO A 127 4.35 10.95 -15.87
CA PRO A 127 5.56 11.58 -16.43
C PRO A 127 5.36 12.25 -17.81
N GLY A 128 4.13 12.22 -18.34
CA GLY A 128 3.77 12.79 -19.63
C GLY A 128 4.27 11.99 -20.84
N GLY A 129 3.97 12.51 -22.03
CA GLY A 129 4.46 11.95 -23.30
C GLY A 129 3.81 10.62 -23.69
N ALA A 130 4.38 9.95 -24.70
CA ALA A 130 3.78 8.75 -25.31
C ALA A 130 4.17 7.42 -24.61
N GLY A 131 4.99 7.46 -23.56
CA GLY A 131 5.56 6.27 -22.91
C GLY A 131 4.52 5.33 -22.29
N GLY A 132 3.47 5.89 -21.67
CA GLY A 132 2.33 5.17 -21.10
C GLY A 132 1.21 4.86 -22.11
N SER A 133 1.43 5.07 -23.40
CA SER A 133 0.41 4.77 -24.40
C SER A 133 0.12 3.26 -24.48
N PRO A 134 -1.14 2.83 -24.71
CA PRO A 134 -1.47 1.42 -24.99
C PRO A 134 -0.78 0.86 -26.24
N ARG A 135 -0.19 1.71 -27.10
CA ARG A 135 0.61 1.29 -28.25
C ARG A 135 2.01 0.79 -27.87
N ARG A 136 2.50 1.14 -26.67
CA ARG A 136 3.76 0.64 -26.12
C ARG A 136 3.50 -0.73 -25.50
N ARG A 137 3.99 -1.78 -26.17
CA ARG A 137 3.69 -3.18 -25.84
C ARG A 137 4.92 -4.00 -25.47
N GLY A 138 6.06 -3.37 -25.24
CA GLY A 138 7.35 -4.05 -25.22
C GLY A 138 8.03 -4.00 -26.58
N ARG A 139 9.25 -4.52 -26.65
CA ARG A 139 10.14 -4.54 -27.82
C ARG A 139 10.78 -5.91 -27.94
N GLY A 140 11.18 -6.28 -29.15
CA GLY A 140 11.89 -7.53 -29.39
C GLY A 140 11.16 -8.73 -28.77
N PRO A 141 11.88 -9.61 -28.02
CA PRO A 141 11.28 -10.75 -27.32
C PRO A 141 10.21 -10.36 -26.28
N GLY A 142 10.30 -9.18 -25.67
CA GLY A 142 9.32 -8.65 -24.72
C GLY A 142 8.02 -8.11 -25.34
N THR A 143 7.87 -8.17 -26.68
CA THR A 143 6.64 -7.72 -27.34
C THR A 143 5.43 -8.51 -26.85
N GLY A 144 4.45 -7.81 -26.28
CA GLY A 144 3.26 -8.38 -25.63
C GLY A 144 3.32 -8.39 -24.11
N PHE A 145 4.49 -8.19 -23.50
CA PHE A 145 4.71 -8.30 -22.05
C PHE A 145 4.70 -6.95 -21.31
N THR A 146 4.39 -5.86 -22.01
CA THR A 146 4.06 -4.56 -21.40
C THR A 146 2.64 -4.16 -21.75
N LEU A 147 1.78 -3.95 -20.76
CA LEU A 147 0.37 -3.60 -20.92
C LEU A 147 0.07 -2.28 -20.22
N ASN A 148 -0.14 -1.22 -21.01
CA ASN A 148 -0.52 0.08 -20.48
C ASN A 148 -2.03 0.33 -20.62
N VAL A 149 -2.72 0.54 -19.50
CA VAL A 149 -4.09 1.06 -19.45
C VAL A 149 -4.01 2.54 -19.07
N GLY A 150 -3.77 3.37 -20.08
CA GLY A 150 -3.74 4.82 -19.94
C GLY A 150 -5.13 5.43 -19.93
N TRP A 151 -5.63 5.79 -18.75
CA TRP A 151 -6.92 6.46 -18.57
C TRP A 151 -6.89 7.86 -19.17
N GLY A 152 -7.81 8.18 -20.07
CA GLY A 152 -7.80 9.45 -20.81
C GLY A 152 -8.15 10.71 -20.01
N GLY A 153 -8.19 10.64 -18.68
CA GLY A 153 -8.54 11.76 -17.82
C GLY A 153 -8.72 11.35 -16.35
N PRO A 154 -9.05 12.33 -15.48
CA PRO A 154 -9.33 12.09 -14.06
C PRO A 154 -10.70 11.42 -13.84
N ARG A 155 -11.08 11.23 -12.57
CA ARG A 155 -12.38 10.70 -12.11
C ARG A 155 -12.68 9.25 -12.47
N VAL A 156 -11.66 8.50 -12.85
CA VAL A 156 -11.68 7.03 -12.93
C VAL A 156 -11.77 6.48 -11.50
N GLY A 157 -12.60 5.49 -11.23
CA GLY A 157 -12.79 4.94 -9.89
C GLY A 157 -12.91 3.42 -9.88
N ASP A 158 -13.62 2.92 -8.87
CA ASP A 158 -13.79 1.50 -8.58
C ASP A 158 -14.21 0.65 -9.78
N PRO A 159 -15.30 0.97 -10.50
CA PRO A 159 -15.76 0.09 -11.57
C PRO A 159 -14.78 0.00 -12.74
N GLU A 160 -14.01 1.06 -13.03
CA GLU A 160 -13.01 1.04 -14.09
C GLU A 160 -11.77 0.20 -13.72
N TYR A 161 -11.28 0.32 -12.49
CA TYR A 161 -10.14 -0.48 -12.01
C TYR A 161 -10.53 -1.97 -11.96
N LEU A 162 -11.72 -2.29 -11.45
CA LEU A 162 -12.24 -3.66 -11.46
C LEU A 162 -12.48 -4.19 -12.88
N ALA A 163 -12.95 -3.34 -13.81
CA ALA A 163 -13.08 -3.73 -15.21
C ALA A 163 -11.72 -4.01 -15.87
N ALA A 164 -10.68 -3.19 -15.59
CA ALA A 164 -9.33 -3.47 -16.08
C ALA A 164 -8.80 -4.78 -15.51
N LEU A 165 -8.98 -5.01 -14.20
CA LEU A 165 -8.49 -6.21 -13.54
C LEU A 165 -9.17 -7.47 -14.10
N THR A 166 -10.50 -7.47 -14.19
CA THR A 166 -11.28 -8.66 -14.62
C THR A 166 -11.25 -8.91 -16.12
N ARG A 167 -11.15 -7.87 -16.96
CA ARG A 167 -11.21 -8.03 -18.43
C ARG A 167 -9.85 -8.06 -19.11
N LEU A 168 -8.79 -7.61 -18.45
CA LEU A 168 -7.44 -7.56 -19.02
C LEU A 168 -6.42 -8.27 -18.12
N VAL A 169 -6.24 -7.79 -16.88
CA VAL A 169 -5.12 -8.22 -16.04
C VAL A 169 -5.20 -9.70 -15.68
N LEU A 170 -6.32 -10.15 -15.09
CA LEU A 170 -6.48 -11.54 -14.65
C LEU A 170 -6.46 -12.52 -15.82
N PRO A 171 -7.18 -12.31 -16.95
CA PRO A 171 -7.09 -13.21 -18.09
C PRO A 171 -5.66 -13.36 -18.62
N VAL A 172 -4.94 -12.24 -18.79
CA VAL A 172 -3.56 -12.25 -19.29
C VAL A 172 -2.62 -12.88 -18.27
N ALA A 173 -2.77 -12.57 -16.98
CA ALA A 173 -1.96 -13.16 -15.92
C ALA A 173 -2.18 -14.67 -15.82
N CYS A 174 -3.41 -15.16 -15.92
CA CYS A 174 -3.69 -16.59 -15.94
C CYS A 174 -3.03 -17.27 -17.14
N GLN A 175 -3.07 -16.65 -18.33
CA GLN A 175 -2.39 -17.17 -19.52
C GLN A 175 -0.84 -17.11 -19.38
N PHE A 176 -0.31 -16.07 -18.75
CA PHE A 176 1.13 -15.92 -18.48
C PHE A 176 1.64 -16.91 -17.43
N GLY A 177 0.78 -17.27 -16.46
CA GLY A 177 1.10 -18.17 -15.36
C GLY A 177 2.27 -17.67 -14.51
N PRO A 178 2.20 -16.48 -13.88
CA PRO A 178 3.27 -15.97 -13.05
C PRO A 178 3.54 -16.87 -11.85
N GLU A 179 4.81 -16.94 -11.46
CA GLU A 179 5.27 -17.69 -10.31
C GLU A 179 5.53 -16.78 -9.10
N LEU A 180 5.57 -15.47 -9.32
CA LEU A 180 5.59 -14.42 -8.31
C LEU A 180 4.81 -13.21 -8.83
N VAL A 181 3.98 -12.60 -7.97
CA VAL A 181 3.30 -11.34 -8.27
C VAL A 181 3.89 -10.24 -7.38
N LEU A 182 4.38 -9.18 -8.02
CA LEU A 182 4.78 -7.93 -7.37
C LEU A 182 3.76 -6.85 -7.73
N VAL A 183 3.38 -6.04 -6.75
CA VAL A 183 2.51 -4.89 -6.96
C VAL A 183 3.25 -3.62 -6.62
N SER A 184 3.40 -2.73 -7.60
CA SER A 184 3.72 -1.32 -7.36
C SER A 184 2.48 -0.67 -6.75
N ALA A 185 2.44 -0.66 -5.42
CA ALA A 185 1.26 -0.35 -4.64
C ALA A 185 1.21 1.15 -4.27
N GLY A 186 0.91 1.99 -5.26
CA GLY A 186 0.59 3.40 -5.06
C GLY A 186 -0.87 3.61 -4.67
N PHE A 187 -1.15 4.55 -3.77
CA PHE A 187 -2.52 4.83 -3.31
C PHE A 187 -3.04 6.21 -3.74
N ASP A 188 -2.33 6.85 -4.67
CA ASP A 188 -2.66 8.16 -5.22
C ASP A 188 -3.74 8.15 -6.31
N ALA A 189 -4.18 6.97 -6.77
CA ALA A 189 -5.46 6.83 -7.47
C ALA A 189 -6.68 6.97 -6.54
N GLY A 190 -6.43 7.02 -5.22
CA GLY A 190 -7.44 7.08 -4.18
C GLY A 190 -8.27 8.37 -4.20
N ARG A 191 -9.56 8.25 -3.86
CA ARG A 191 -10.48 9.39 -3.77
C ARG A 191 -9.99 10.42 -2.76
N GLY A 192 -9.66 11.62 -3.24
CA GLY A 192 -9.18 12.73 -2.40
C GLY A 192 -7.66 12.82 -2.31
N ASP A 193 -6.91 12.02 -3.07
CA ASP A 193 -5.50 12.27 -3.29
C ASP A 193 -5.28 13.62 -4.01
N PRO A 194 -4.31 14.45 -3.56
CA PRO A 194 -4.10 15.78 -4.14
C PRO A 194 -3.47 15.77 -5.54
N LEU A 195 -2.90 14.65 -6.00
CA LEU A 195 -2.20 14.57 -7.29
C LEU A 195 -2.99 13.76 -8.33
N GLY A 196 -3.52 12.59 -7.96
CA GLY A 196 -4.07 11.66 -8.95
C GLY A 196 -5.37 12.12 -9.62
N GLY A 197 -6.30 12.68 -8.84
CA GLY A 197 -7.62 13.11 -9.33
C GLY A 197 -8.56 11.96 -9.71
N CYS A 198 -8.22 10.72 -9.36
CA CYS A 198 -9.07 9.54 -9.45
C CYS A 198 -9.98 9.41 -8.22
N LEU A 199 -10.88 8.43 -8.25
CA LEU A 199 -11.94 8.21 -7.27
C LEU A 199 -11.95 6.77 -6.76
N VAL A 200 -10.80 6.08 -6.76
CA VAL A 200 -10.70 4.70 -6.26
C VAL A 200 -10.87 4.71 -4.74
N SER A 201 -11.73 3.84 -4.24
CA SER A 201 -11.96 3.67 -2.81
C SER A 201 -10.89 2.75 -2.19
N PRO A 202 -10.55 2.92 -0.91
CA PRO A 202 -9.70 1.98 -0.17
C PRO A 202 -10.11 0.51 -0.32
N GLN A 203 -11.42 0.25 -0.32
CA GLN A 203 -12.02 -1.09 -0.48
C GLN A 203 -11.60 -1.75 -1.80
N THR A 204 -11.54 -0.97 -2.88
CA THR A 204 -11.09 -1.49 -4.19
C THR A 204 -9.65 -1.95 -4.17
N PHE A 205 -8.73 -1.28 -3.47
CA PHE A 205 -7.34 -1.75 -3.35
C PHE A 205 -7.28 -3.11 -2.62
N GLY A 206 -8.08 -3.28 -1.56
CA GLY A 206 -8.26 -4.58 -0.88
C GLY A 206 -8.82 -5.65 -1.82
N LEU A 207 -9.88 -5.34 -2.58
CA LEU A 207 -10.48 -6.28 -3.53
C LEU A 207 -9.53 -6.66 -4.68
N MET A 208 -8.76 -5.70 -5.21
CA MET A 208 -7.72 -6.00 -6.20
C MET A 208 -6.65 -6.93 -5.61
N THR A 209 -6.21 -6.68 -4.38
CA THR A 209 -5.28 -7.55 -3.64
C THR A 209 -5.82 -8.97 -3.52
N HIS A 210 -7.11 -9.11 -3.15
CA HIS A 210 -7.76 -10.40 -2.98
C HIS A 210 -7.76 -11.20 -4.29
N LEU A 211 -8.16 -10.55 -5.39
CA LEU A 211 -8.22 -11.18 -6.71
C LEU A 211 -6.83 -11.60 -7.22
N LEU A 212 -5.78 -10.81 -6.93
CA LEU A 212 -4.40 -11.17 -7.26
C LEU A 212 -3.87 -12.33 -6.41
N GLY A 213 -4.40 -12.53 -5.20
CA GLY A 213 -4.05 -13.65 -4.32
C GLY A 213 -4.35 -15.03 -4.92
N GLY A 214 -5.22 -15.11 -5.93
CA GLY A 214 -5.48 -16.34 -6.70
C GLY A 214 -4.38 -16.73 -7.69
N LEU A 215 -3.40 -15.85 -7.93
CA LEU A 215 -2.28 -16.08 -8.84
C LEU A 215 -1.06 -16.60 -8.08
N ALA A 216 -0.13 -17.25 -8.79
CA ALA A 216 1.17 -17.67 -8.24
C ALA A 216 1.10 -18.47 -6.91
N GLY A 217 -0.01 -19.18 -6.66
CA GLY A 217 -0.22 -19.88 -5.38
C GLY A 217 -0.26 -18.94 -4.16
N GLY A 218 -0.67 -17.68 -4.34
CA GLY A 218 -0.71 -16.67 -3.29
C GLY A 218 0.61 -15.93 -3.06
N ARG A 219 1.67 -16.22 -3.83
CA ARG A 219 2.96 -15.54 -3.74
C ARG A 219 2.87 -14.10 -4.26
N LEU A 220 2.44 -13.22 -3.36
CA LEU A 220 2.09 -11.83 -3.63
C LEU A 220 2.89 -10.88 -2.73
N VAL A 221 3.53 -9.88 -3.33
CA VAL A 221 4.25 -8.83 -2.60
C VAL A 221 3.75 -7.46 -3.04
N LEU A 222 3.22 -6.68 -2.09
CA LEU A 222 2.87 -5.28 -2.31
C LEU A 222 4.05 -4.40 -1.88
N VAL A 223 4.48 -3.50 -2.75
CA VAL A 223 5.59 -2.56 -2.50
C VAL A 223 5.05 -1.14 -2.58
N LEU A 224 5.09 -0.40 -1.47
CA LEU A 224 4.53 0.96 -1.41
C LEU A 224 5.24 1.89 -2.41
N GLU A 225 4.44 2.60 -3.22
CA GLU A 225 4.89 3.63 -4.17
C GLU A 225 4.35 5.01 -3.77
N GLY A 226 3.45 5.63 -4.56
CA GLY A 226 2.79 6.90 -4.27
C GLY A 226 1.63 6.82 -3.27
N GLY A 227 0.95 7.96 -3.06
CA GLY A 227 -0.11 8.13 -2.08
C GLY A 227 0.17 9.32 -1.16
N TYR A 228 -0.54 10.42 -1.38
CA TYR A 228 -0.22 11.73 -0.80
C TYR A 228 -1.35 12.30 0.05
N ASN A 229 -2.55 11.71 -0.01
CA ASN A 229 -3.53 11.82 1.07
C ASN A 229 -3.24 10.76 2.14
N LEU A 230 -2.82 11.20 3.33
CA LEU A 230 -2.43 10.31 4.43
C LEU A 230 -3.56 9.38 4.89
N GLY A 231 -4.80 9.87 4.94
CA GLY A 231 -5.94 9.07 5.38
C GLY A 231 -6.27 7.97 4.38
N VAL A 232 -6.40 8.35 3.11
CA VAL A 232 -6.71 7.43 2.00
C VAL A 232 -5.60 6.39 1.80
N THR A 233 -4.34 6.81 1.89
CA THR A 233 -3.19 5.91 1.77
C THR A 233 -3.17 4.90 2.92
N ALA A 234 -3.37 5.36 4.17
CA ALA A 234 -3.39 4.47 5.33
C ALA A 234 -4.56 3.49 5.29
N GLU A 235 -5.75 3.94 4.90
CA GLU A 235 -6.93 3.09 4.76
C GLU A 235 -6.75 2.06 3.64
N GLY A 236 -6.22 2.47 2.48
CA GLY A 236 -5.90 1.57 1.37
C GLY A 236 -4.88 0.50 1.75
N VAL A 237 -3.79 0.88 2.44
CA VAL A 237 -2.81 -0.07 3.00
C VAL A 237 -3.49 -1.02 3.99
N GLY A 238 -4.38 -0.51 4.85
CA GLY A 238 -5.12 -1.32 5.82
C GLY A 238 -6.02 -2.37 5.15
N GLN A 239 -6.76 -1.98 4.11
CA GLN A 239 -7.61 -2.88 3.32
C GLN A 239 -6.79 -3.98 2.64
N CYS A 240 -5.64 -3.63 2.04
CA CYS A 240 -4.74 -4.62 1.46
C CYS A 240 -4.17 -5.56 2.53
N LEU A 241 -3.71 -5.02 3.66
CA LEU A 241 -3.11 -5.81 4.73
C LEU A 241 -4.10 -6.81 5.35
N GLY A 242 -5.34 -6.39 5.61
CA GLY A 242 -6.39 -7.31 6.10
C GLY A 242 -6.58 -8.50 5.17
N VAL A 243 -6.69 -8.23 3.86
CA VAL A 243 -6.79 -9.30 2.84
C VAL A 243 -5.56 -10.21 2.82
N LEU A 244 -4.35 -9.66 2.94
CA LEU A 244 -3.13 -10.47 3.00
C LEU A 244 -3.09 -11.37 4.25
N LEU A 245 -3.71 -10.93 5.35
CA LEU A 245 -3.86 -11.68 6.61
C LEU A 245 -5.01 -12.70 6.57
N GLY A 246 -5.85 -12.67 5.53
CA GLY A 246 -6.94 -13.62 5.32
C GLY A 246 -8.34 -13.08 5.59
N ASP A 247 -8.47 -11.79 5.92
CA ASP A 247 -9.78 -11.16 6.07
C ASP A 247 -10.54 -11.14 4.72
N PRO A 248 -11.87 -11.30 4.73
CA PRO A 248 -12.66 -11.13 3.52
C PRO A 248 -12.55 -9.68 3.02
N PRO A 249 -12.43 -9.46 1.69
CA PRO A 249 -12.34 -8.10 1.16
C PRO A 249 -13.66 -7.35 1.39
N SER A 250 -13.56 -6.09 1.83
CA SER A 250 -14.69 -5.17 1.79
C SER A 250 -15.01 -4.83 0.34
N LEU A 251 -16.29 -4.87 -0.03
CA LEU A 251 -16.72 -4.56 -1.40
C LEU A 251 -16.92 -3.05 -1.57
N PRO A 252 -16.41 -2.44 -2.65
CA PRO A 252 -16.78 -1.07 -3.00
C PRO A 252 -18.26 -1.01 -3.42
N PRO A 253 -18.89 0.17 -3.38
CA PRO A 253 -20.24 0.36 -3.91
C PRO A 253 -20.34 -0.09 -5.37
N PRO A 254 -21.47 -0.69 -5.79
CA PRO A 254 -21.65 -1.06 -7.18
C PRO A 254 -21.62 0.19 -8.07
N GLY A 255 -21.05 0.04 -9.25
CA GLY A 255 -20.92 1.12 -10.21
C GLY A 255 -20.75 0.61 -11.64
N THR A 256 -21.05 1.49 -12.59
CA THR A 256 -20.86 1.21 -14.02
C THR A 256 -19.64 1.95 -14.53
N PRO A 257 -18.69 1.29 -15.23
CA PRO A 257 -17.53 1.97 -15.78
C PRO A 257 -17.95 3.06 -16.77
N GLN A 258 -17.30 4.22 -16.68
CA GLN A 258 -17.50 5.34 -17.58
C GLN A 258 -17.18 4.93 -19.03
N PRO A 259 -18.00 5.34 -20.01
CA PRO A 259 -17.74 5.03 -21.42
C PRO A 259 -16.35 5.46 -21.91
N ALA A 260 -15.82 6.58 -21.41
CA ALA A 260 -14.47 7.06 -21.75
C ALA A 260 -13.37 6.12 -21.26
N ALA A 261 -13.50 5.59 -20.04
CA ALA A 261 -12.55 4.62 -19.49
C ALA A 261 -12.66 3.25 -20.19
N LEU A 262 -13.87 2.80 -20.52
CA LEU A 262 -14.07 1.59 -21.33
C LEU A 262 -13.43 1.73 -22.72
N ARG A 263 -13.51 2.91 -23.36
CA ARG A 263 -12.79 3.19 -24.60
C ARG A 263 -11.28 3.12 -24.41
N ALA A 264 -10.76 3.62 -23.28
CA ALA A 264 -9.34 3.52 -22.95
C ALA A 264 -8.89 2.07 -22.79
N LEU A 265 -9.58 1.28 -21.97
CA LEU A 265 -9.32 -0.15 -21.79
C LEU A 265 -9.42 -0.92 -23.12
N SER A 266 -10.41 -0.59 -23.96
CA SER A 266 -10.59 -1.20 -25.28
C SER A 266 -9.44 -0.88 -26.26
N ARG A 267 -8.71 0.24 -26.09
CA ARG A 267 -7.49 0.49 -26.87
C ARG A 267 -6.38 -0.48 -26.47
N THR A 268 -6.19 -0.72 -25.17
CA THR A 268 -5.22 -1.69 -24.66
C THR A 268 -5.56 -3.11 -25.09
N LEU A 269 -6.81 -3.54 -24.95
CA LEU A 269 -7.28 -4.86 -25.40
C LEU A 269 -7.00 -5.09 -26.88
N ARG A 270 -7.34 -4.11 -27.75
CA ARG A 270 -7.06 -4.18 -29.19
C ARG A 270 -5.57 -4.23 -29.49
N ALA A 271 -4.78 -3.42 -28.78
CA ALA A 271 -3.33 -3.42 -28.92
C ALA A 271 -2.74 -4.79 -28.54
N GLN A 272 -3.32 -5.51 -27.58
CA GLN A 272 -2.78 -6.77 -27.07
C GLN A 272 -3.36 -8.03 -27.70
N ARG A 273 -4.43 -7.93 -28.50
CA ARG A 273 -5.14 -9.11 -29.06
C ARG A 273 -4.24 -10.08 -29.84
N GLY A 274 -3.18 -9.57 -30.47
CA GLY A 274 -2.25 -10.37 -31.26
C GLY A 274 -1.30 -11.20 -30.40
N CYS A 275 -1.03 -10.73 -29.18
CA CYS A 275 -0.06 -11.31 -28.26
C CYS A 275 -0.68 -12.33 -27.30
N TRP A 276 -1.97 -12.18 -26.96
CA TRP A 276 -2.64 -13.00 -25.94
C TRP A 276 -3.90 -13.66 -26.50
N SER A 277 -3.97 -14.99 -26.44
CA SER A 277 -5.12 -15.73 -26.97
C SER A 277 -6.39 -15.51 -26.16
N CYS A 278 -6.27 -15.30 -24.84
CA CYS A 278 -7.39 -14.96 -23.96
C CYS A 278 -8.09 -13.64 -24.32
N LEU A 279 -7.45 -12.79 -25.14
CA LEU A 279 -8.00 -11.51 -25.59
C LEU A 279 -8.55 -11.56 -27.03
N ARG A 280 -8.49 -12.73 -27.68
CA ARG A 280 -9.08 -12.91 -29.01
C ARG A 280 -10.59 -13.08 -28.83
N LEU A 281 -11.37 -12.22 -29.48
CA LEU A 281 -12.81 -12.46 -29.61
C LEU A 281 -13.00 -13.73 -30.46
N PRO A 282 -13.99 -14.59 -30.12
CA PRO A 282 -14.44 -15.63 -31.03
C PRO A 282 -14.73 -15.00 -32.39
N ARG A 283 -14.30 -15.63 -33.48
CA ARG A 283 -14.80 -15.23 -34.81
C ARG A 283 -16.31 -15.42 -34.74
N GLY A 284 -17.07 -14.37 -35.00
CA GLY A 284 -18.53 -14.50 -35.06
C GLY A 284 -18.87 -15.58 -36.07
N GLU A 285 -19.43 -16.69 -35.61
CA GLU A 285 -20.26 -17.50 -36.48
C GLU A 285 -21.35 -16.56 -36.98
N THR A 286 -21.43 -16.39 -38.30
CA THR A 286 -22.60 -15.79 -38.92
C THR A 286 -23.83 -16.50 -38.34
N PRO A 287 -24.83 -15.78 -37.80
CA PRO A 287 -26.05 -16.43 -37.36
C PRO A 287 -26.58 -17.26 -38.53
N PRO A 288 -27.02 -18.50 -38.32
CA PRO A 288 -27.71 -19.23 -39.39
C PRO A 288 -28.84 -18.34 -39.90
N GLN A 289 -28.77 -17.95 -41.18
CA GLN A 289 -29.88 -17.31 -41.85
C GLN A 289 -31.02 -18.33 -41.86
N SER A 290 -32.19 -17.93 -41.39
CA SER A 290 -33.39 -18.73 -41.09
C SER A 290 -33.42 -19.38 -39.70
N VAL A 291 -34.19 -18.74 -38.83
CA VAL A 291 -34.87 -19.42 -37.71
C VAL A 291 -36.15 -20.02 -38.32
N PRO A 292 -36.35 -21.35 -38.32
CA PRO A 292 -37.65 -21.92 -38.65
C PRO A 292 -38.67 -21.41 -37.64
N GLY A 293 -39.85 -20.99 -38.13
CA GLY A 293 -40.94 -20.48 -37.29
C GLY A 293 -41.36 -21.44 -36.18
N PRO A 294 -42.08 -20.95 -35.16
CA PRO A 294 -42.36 -21.68 -33.94
C PRO A 294 -43.13 -22.97 -34.25
N THR A 295 -42.44 -24.11 -34.14
CA THR A 295 -43.09 -25.42 -34.05
C THR A 295 -43.67 -25.54 -32.65
N ALA A 296 -44.97 -25.81 -32.58
CA ALA A 296 -45.71 -25.97 -31.35
C ALA A 296 -45.01 -26.99 -30.43
N LEU A 297 -44.63 -26.54 -29.23
CA LEU A 297 -44.10 -27.38 -28.17
C LEU A 297 -45.19 -28.36 -27.73
N ARG A 298 -44.97 -29.65 -27.98
CA ARG A 298 -45.68 -30.75 -27.31
C ARG A 298 -45.30 -30.73 -25.81
N PRO A 299 -46.25 -31.02 -24.89
CA PRO A 299 -45.95 -31.02 -23.46
C PRO A 299 -44.98 -32.16 -23.09
N PRO A 300 -44.10 -31.96 -22.08
CA PRO A 300 -43.14 -32.97 -21.67
C PRO A 300 -43.77 -34.10 -20.84
N ASN A 301 -43.28 -35.31 -21.07
CA ASN A 301 -43.62 -36.55 -20.39
C ASN A 301 -42.98 -36.59 -18.98
N PRO A 302 -43.71 -36.89 -17.89
CA PRO A 302 -43.21 -36.65 -16.54
C PRO A 302 -42.50 -37.89 -15.98
N HIS A 303 -41.33 -38.29 -16.51
CA HIS A 303 -40.45 -39.22 -15.78
C HIS A 303 -38.98 -39.05 -16.18
N ARG A 304 -38.23 -38.33 -15.35
CA ARG A 304 -36.88 -38.65 -14.83
C ARG A 304 -36.23 -37.37 -14.29
N GLY A 305 -36.05 -37.33 -12.98
CA GLY A 305 -35.31 -36.27 -12.30
C GLY A 305 -33.80 -36.47 -12.40
N SER A 306 -33.07 -35.36 -12.38
CA SER A 306 -31.88 -35.18 -11.55
C SER A 306 -31.50 -33.70 -11.53
N TRP A 307 -31.15 -33.22 -10.35
CA TRP A 307 -31.11 -31.82 -9.94
C TRP A 307 -29.83 -31.10 -10.39
N SER A 308 -29.97 -29.83 -10.81
CA SER A 308 -28.88 -28.84 -10.87
C SER A 308 -29.31 -27.65 -10.00
N PHE A 309 -28.56 -27.35 -8.95
CA PHE A 309 -28.83 -26.24 -8.03
C PHE A 309 -28.19 -24.94 -8.53
N PHE A 310 -29.04 -23.95 -8.84
CA PHE A 310 -28.69 -22.54 -8.99
C PHE A 310 -28.99 -21.80 -7.68
N TRP A 311 -28.07 -20.96 -7.21
CA TRP A 311 -28.30 -20.02 -6.09
C TRP A 311 -28.97 -18.74 -6.60
N GLY A 312 -30.16 -18.43 -6.08
CA GLY A 312 -30.86 -17.15 -6.24
C GLY A 312 -30.85 -16.34 -4.96
N MET A 313 -30.49 -15.06 -5.07
CA MET A 313 -30.54 -14.04 -4.01
C MET A 313 -31.98 -13.64 -3.68
N GLY A 314 -32.29 -13.52 -2.38
CA GLY A 314 -33.52 -12.90 -1.87
C GLY A 314 -33.27 -11.46 -1.43
N LEU A 315 -34.09 -10.54 -1.92
CA LEU A 315 -34.23 -9.15 -1.47
C LEU A 315 -35.19 -9.10 -0.26
N GLY A 316 -34.89 -8.26 0.72
CA GLY A 316 -35.78 -7.93 1.83
C GLY A 316 -35.75 -6.42 2.10
N ASP A 317 -36.91 -5.79 1.97
CA ASP A 317 -37.17 -4.37 2.21
C ASP A 317 -37.24 -4.03 3.72
N GLY A 318 -36.89 -2.80 4.08
CA GLY A 318 -37.07 -2.26 5.42
C GLY A 318 -36.92 -0.74 5.50
N PHE A 319 -38.06 -0.05 5.64
CA PHE A 319 -38.22 1.40 5.83
C PHE A 319 -37.67 1.91 7.18
N GLY A 320 -37.25 3.18 7.23
CA GLY A 320 -37.12 3.96 8.47
C GLY A 320 -36.30 5.24 8.31
N GLY A 321 -36.96 6.41 8.24
CA GLY A 321 -36.32 7.72 8.22
C GLY A 321 -36.42 8.45 9.56
N TRP A 322 -35.48 9.37 9.84
CA TRP A 322 -35.61 10.51 10.77
C TRP A 322 -34.66 11.65 10.36
N VAL A 323 -34.99 12.86 10.81
CA VAL A 323 -34.66 14.16 10.23
C VAL A 323 -33.99 15.09 11.27
N TRP A 324 -32.99 15.85 10.80
CA TRP A 324 -32.43 17.18 11.18
C TRP A 324 -31.89 17.59 12.58
N GLY A 325 -30.84 18.42 12.50
CA GLY A 325 -30.39 19.45 13.47
C GLY A 325 -28.87 19.41 13.68
N GLY A 326 -28.00 20.37 13.36
CA GLY A 326 -28.11 21.82 13.19
C GLY A 326 -27.42 22.54 14.36
N GLY A 327 -26.24 23.15 14.16
CA GLY A 327 -25.61 23.99 15.21
C GLY A 327 -24.18 24.44 14.91
N LEU A 328 -23.99 25.77 14.81
CA LEU A 328 -22.81 26.52 14.36
C LEU A 328 -22.02 27.15 15.53
N GLY A 329 -20.76 27.52 15.25
CA GLY A 329 -20.00 28.57 15.98
C GLY A 329 -18.58 28.11 16.37
N GLY A 330 -17.47 28.83 16.14
CA GLY A 330 -17.24 30.19 15.67
C GLY A 330 -16.18 30.89 16.55
N GLY A 331 -15.05 31.31 15.95
CA GLY A 331 -14.07 32.30 16.49
C GLY A 331 -12.81 31.70 17.16
N PHE A 332 -11.54 31.88 16.76
CA PHE A 332 -10.66 32.97 16.27
C PHE A 332 -9.71 33.58 17.33
N GLY A 333 -8.42 33.67 16.98
CA GLY A 333 -7.34 34.47 17.59
C GLY A 333 -6.42 33.66 18.52
N GLY A 334 -5.09 33.61 18.40
CA GLY A 334 -4.11 34.41 17.67
C GLY A 334 -2.92 34.64 18.63
N TRP A 335 -1.80 33.93 18.45
CA TRP A 335 -0.62 34.01 19.33
C TRP A 335 0.59 34.60 18.60
N VAL A 336 1.17 35.62 19.20
CA VAL A 336 2.38 36.35 18.78
C VAL A 336 3.63 35.60 19.26
N TRP A 337 4.64 35.60 18.40
CA TRP A 337 5.93 34.93 18.54
C TRP A 337 6.93 35.68 19.44
N GLY A 338 7.72 34.93 20.22
CA GLY A 338 8.92 35.42 20.90
C GLY A 338 10.06 34.41 20.74
N MET A 339 11.08 34.81 19.98
CA MET A 339 12.30 34.06 19.67
C MET A 339 13.23 33.94 20.88
N GLY A 340 13.96 32.81 20.98
CA GLY A 340 15.10 32.63 21.87
C GLY A 340 16.22 31.86 21.15
N LEU A 341 17.35 32.54 20.97
CA LEU A 341 18.55 32.14 20.23
C LEU A 341 19.55 31.34 21.09
N GLY A 342 20.31 30.46 20.42
CA GLY A 342 21.70 30.08 20.77
C GLY A 342 21.89 28.95 21.80
N ARG A 343 23.00 28.19 21.84
CA ARG A 343 24.12 27.84 20.95
C ARG A 343 24.97 26.80 21.72
N GLY A 344 25.71 25.90 21.05
CA GLY A 344 26.85 25.13 21.63
C GLY A 344 26.73 23.60 21.57
N PHE A 345 27.16 22.91 20.52
CA PHE A 345 28.51 22.37 20.21
C PHE A 345 29.01 21.18 21.08
N GLY A 346 29.05 19.99 20.47
CA GLY A 346 29.81 18.81 20.90
C GLY A 346 30.12 17.89 19.71
N ARG A 347 31.40 17.55 19.51
CA ARG A 347 31.99 16.80 18.37
C ARG A 347 31.65 15.28 18.39
N PRO A 348 31.79 14.56 17.24
CA PRO A 348 31.34 13.17 17.09
C PRO A 348 32.47 12.15 17.34
N PRO A 349 32.18 10.86 17.63
CA PRO A 349 33.15 9.79 17.48
C PRO A 349 33.01 9.09 16.10
N ALA A 350 34.16 8.65 15.58
CA ALA A 350 34.38 7.97 14.30
C ALA A 350 34.36 6.42 14.48
N PRO A 351 34.68 5.57 13.46
CA PRO A 351 33.70 4.66 12.88
C PRO A 351 34.07 3.17 13.00
N HIS A 352 33.13 2.30 12.60
CA HIS A 352 33.28 0.86 12.37
C HIS A 352 33.40 -0.05 13.60
N ALA A 353 32.25 -0.42 14.17
CA ALA A 353 32.08 -1.71 14.82
C ALA A 353 31.46 -2.71 13.82
N LEU A 354 32.18 -3.82 13.62
CA LEU A 354 31.84 -4.94 12.76
C LEU A 354 30.52 -5.59 13.20
N ILE A 355 29.64 -5.88 12.24
CA ILE A 355 28.38 -6.60 12.49
C ILE A 355 28.71 -8.08 12.71
N PRO A 356 28.22 -8.74 13.78
CA PRO A 356 28.49 -10.16 14.03
C PRO A 356 27.89 -11.07 12.94
N PRO A 357 28.54 -12.21 12.63
CA PRO A 357 28.03 -13.18 11.66
C PRO A 357 26.92 -14.02 12.31
N GLY A 358 25.68 -13.50 12.25
CA GLY A 358 24.49 -14.22 12.72
C GLY A 358 23.16 -13.72 12.14
N ARG A 359 23.19 -12.79 11.19
CA ARG A 359 22.00 -12.22 10.54
C ARG A 359 22.09 -12.30 9.01
N GLN A 360 22.30 -13.50 8.49
CA GLN A 360 21.94 -13.79 7.10
C GLN A 360 20.47 -14.19 7.09
N GLY A 361 19.60 -13.28 6.64
CA GLY A 361 18.13 -13.48 6.60
C GLY A 361 17.30 -12.44 7.36
N ALA A 362 17.89 -11.35 7.87
CA ALA A 362 17.12 -10.29 8.52
C ALA A 362 16.25 -9.56 7.48
N LEU A 363 14.97 -9.96 7.41
CA LEU A 363 13.90 -9.13 6.87
C LEU A 363 14.05 -7.72 7.46
N TYR A 364 14.12 -6.68 6.64
CA TYR A 364 14.06 -5.29 7.10
C TYR A 364 12.62 -4.95 7.51
N ALA A 365 12.11 -5.68 8.49
CA ALA A 365 10.86 -5.42 9.18
C ALA A 365 11.19 -4.70 10.49
N VAL A 366 10.26 -3.85 10.96
CA VAL A 366 10.29 -3.45 12.37
C VAL A 366 9.88 -4.69 13.17
N THR A 367 10.84 -5.54 13.49
CA THR A 367 10.63 -6.63 14.45
C THR A 367 10.69 -6.02 15.84
N PRO A 368 9.56 -5.92 16.57
CA PRO A 368 9.61 -5.43 17.93
C PRO A 368 10.48 -6.37 18.76
N LEU A 369 11.23 -5.82 19.69
CA LEU A 369 11.98 -6.58 20.67
C LEU A 369 10.99 -7.38 21.52
N LEU A 370 11.17 -8.70 21.53
CA LEU A 370 10.38 -9.60 22.38
C LEU A 370 10.87 -9.58 23.83
N ASP A 371 12.11 -9.15 24.05
CA ASP A 371 12.69 -8.98 25.37
C ASP A 371 13.42 -7.62 25.44
N CYS A 372 13.34 -6.98 26.59
CA CYS A 372 13.95 -5.68 26.84
C CYS A 372 14.33 -5.58 28.33
N PRO A 373 15.60 -5.26 28.66
CA PRO A 373 16.06 -5.21 30.06
C PRO A 373 15.36 -4.11 30.87
N HIS A 374 14.65 -3.20 30.21
CA HIS A 374 13.92 -2.10 30.85
C HIS A 374 12.47 -2.43 31.19
N LEU A 375 11.98 -3.64 30.89
CA LEU A 375 10.59 -4.04 31.15
C LEU A 375 10.22 -3.97 32.65
N GLY A 376 11.19 -4.09 33.56
CA GLY A 376 10.97 -3.92 35.00
C GLY A 376 10.55 -2.50 35.41
N ALA A 377 10.71 -1.50 34.54
CA ALA A 377 10.28 -0.11 34.80
C ALA A 377 8.80 0.14 34.44
N VAL A 378 8.08 -0.86 33.94
CA VAL A 378 6.65 -0.75 33.59
C VAL A 378 5.81 -0.80 34.87
N ALA A 379 5.10 0.28 35.16
CA ALA A 379 4.14 0.35 36.25
C ALA A 379 2.83 -0.36 35.87
N PRO A 380 2.06 -0.86 36.86
CA PRO A 380 0.70 -1.33 36.64
C PRO A 380 -0.19 -0.26 35.98
N PRO A 381 -1.26 -0.64 35.26
CA PRO A 381 -2.15 0.32 34.62
C PRO A 381 -2.66 1.39 35.60
N PRO A 382 -2.87 2.64 35.14
CA PRO A 382 -3.45 3.68 35.98
C PRO A 382 -4.83 3.26 36.52
N ALA A 383 -5.13 3.62 37.78
CA ALA A 383 -6.47 3.40 38.35
C ALA A 383 -7.54 4.16 37.54
N GLY A 384 -8.77 3.62 37.49
CA GLY A 384 -9.86 4.13 36.66
C GLY A 384 -10.10 5.64 36.85
N GLY A 385 -10.03 6.40 35.75
CA GLY A 385 -10.20 7.86 35.73
C GLY A 385 -8.90 8.68 35.63
N ALA A 386 -7.73 8.09 35.89
CA ALA A 386 -6.46 8.85 35.95
C ALA A 386 -5.98 9.44 34.60
N LEU A 387 -6.55 9.02 33.47
CA LEU A 387 -6.26 9.58 32.14
C LEU A 387 -7.31 10.58 31.64
N GLY A 388 -8.32 10.90 32.47
CA GLY A 388 -9.42 11.81 32.16
C GLY A 388 -10.48 11.22 31.21
N ASP A 389 -11.57 11.95 31.03
CA ASP A 389 -12.76 11.51 30.25
C ASP A 389 -12.55 11.57 28.72
N ILE A 390 -11.47 12.20 28.24
CA ILE A 390 -11.23 12.42 26.81
C ILE A 390 -9.92 11.73 26.39
N LEU A 391 -10.02 10.62 25.64
CA LEU A 391 -8.86 9.98 25.01
C LEU A 391 -8.69 10.35 23.53
N PRO A 392 -7.44 10.54 23.07
CA PRO A 392 -6.22 10.64 23.86
C PRO A 392 -6.14 12.01 24.60
N PRO A 393 -5.72 12.05 25.88
CA PRO A 393 -5.53 13.31 26.59
C PRO A 393 -4.48 14.18 25.88
N PRO A 394 -4.60 15.52 25.94
CA PRO A 394 -3.62 16.42 25.37
C PRO A 394 -2.27 16.28 26.08
N CYS A 395 -1.21 16.72 25.41
CA CYS A 395 0.13 16.77 25.99
C CYS A 395 0.12 17.68 27.23
N GLY A 396 0.59 17.17 28.37
CA GLY A 396 0.61 17.91 29.64
C GLY A 396 1.46 19.19 29.64
N VAL A 397 2.34 19.36 28.66
CA VAL A 397 3.18 20.57 28.51
C VAL A 397 2.58 21.58 27.52
N CYS A 398 2.41 21.22 26.23
CA CYS A 398 1.96 22.17 25.20
C CYS A 398 0.49 22.06 24.78
N GLY A 399 -0.30 21.18 25.39
CA GLY A 399 -1.71 21.00 25.06
C GLY A 399 -1.99 20.33 23.70
N SER A 400 -0.97 19.99 22.91
CA SER A 400 -1.15 19.29 21.62
C SER A 400 -1.92 17.97 21.80
N ARG A 401 -2.88 17.71 20.91
CA ARG A 401 -3.60 16.42 20.83
C ARG A 401 -3.01 15.45 19.80
N ARG A 402 -1.95 15.85 19.09
CA ARG A 402 -1.33 15.06 18.03
C ARG A 402 -0.19 14.20 18.58
N GLU A 403 -0.19 12.92 18.19
CA GLU A 403 0.86 11.93 18.49
C GLU A 403 1.30 11.93 19.96
N ASN A 404 0.34 11.79 20.87
CA ASN A 404 0.61 11.72 22.30
C ASN A 404 0.96 10.31 22.74
N TRP A 405 1.88 10.24 23.69
CA TRP A 405 2.43 9.02 24.24
C TRP A 405 2.20 9.03 25.76
N LEU A 406 1.99 7.84 26.33
CA LEU A 406 1.90 7.58 27.75
C LEU A 406 3.26 7.06 28.25
N CYS A 407 3.81 7.66 29.29
CA CYS A 407 4.97 7.11 29.98
C CYS A 407 4.55 5.85 30.75
N LEU A 408 5.20 4.72 30.50
CA LEU A 408 4.84 3.45 31.14
C LEU A 408 5.35 3.32 32.58
N SER A 409 6.12 4.29 33.07
CA SER A 409 6.63 4.31 34.46
C SER A 409 5.84 5.24 35.38
N CYS A 410 5.36 6.39 34.88
CA CYS A 410 4.66 7.40 35.70
C CYS A 410 3.33 7.89 35.13
N HIS A 411 2.87 7.34 34.01
CA HIS A 411 1.59 7.67 33.38
C HIS A 411 1.40 9.11 32.89
N GLN A 412 2.46 9.93 32.84
CA GLN A 412 2.38 11.23 32.16
C GLN A 412 2.08 11.06 30.68
N VAL A 413 1.23 11.93 30.13
CA VAL A 413 0.93 11.97 28.69
C VAL A 413 1.55 13.20 28.05
N LEU A 414 2.44 12.97 27.09
CA LEU A 414 3.24 14.01 26.44
C LEU A 414 3.29 13.78 24.93
N CYS A 415 3.49 14.85 24.15
CA CYS A 415 3.58 14.75 22.70
C CYS A 415 4.89 14.10 22.25
N GLY A 416 4.81 13.37 21.13
CA GLY A 416 5.91 12.60 20.58
C GLY A 416 7.04 13.45 19.99
N ARG A 417 8.11 12.76 19.61
CA ARG A 417 9.35 13.33 19.05
C ARG A 417 9.14 14.29 17.88
N TYR A 418 8.15 14.03 17.03
CA TYR A 418 7.89 14.82 15.81
C TYR A 418 6.87 15.96 16.02
N VAL A 419 6.37 16.13 17.24
CA VAL A 419 5.45 17.23 17.59
C VAL A 419 6.19 18.28 18.40
N GLY A 420 6.22 18.11 19.73
CA GLY A 420 6.91 19.02 20.65
C GLY A 420 7.97 18.30 21.47
N ARG A 421 8.29 17.03 21.16
CA ARG A 421 9.34 16.18 21.77
C ARG A 421 9.33 16.05 23.30
N HIS A 422 8.31 16.55 24.00
CA HIS A 422 8.22 16.51 25.46
C HIS A 422 8.32 15.08 26.03
N MET A 423 7.78 14.05 25.36
CA MET A 423 7.94 12.68 25.85
C MET A 423 9.41 12.20 25.79
N LEU A 424 10.16 12.63 24.77
CA LEU A 424 11.59 12.31 24.65
C LEU A 424 12.40 13.03 25.74
N GLU A 425 12.10 14.30 25.97
CA GLU A 425 12.74 15.11 27.02
C GLU A 425 12.42 14.55 28.41
N HIS A 426 11.17 14.17 28.65
CA HIS A 426 10.74 13.48 29.87
C HIS A 426 11.51 12.18 30.09
N GLY A 427 11.60 11.31 29.09
CA GLY A 427 12.36 10.06 29.19
C GLY A 427 13.84 10.30 29.52
N ALA A 428 14.45 11.35 28.95
CA ALA A 428 15.83 11.73 29.24
C ALA A 428 16.01 12.32 30.65
N ALA A 429 15.07 13.14 31.12
CA ALA A 429 15.17 13.83 32.40
C ALA A 429 14.81 12.93 33.60
N SER A 430 13.83 12.03 33.43
CA SER A 430 13.35 11.13 34.49
C SER A 430 14.04 9.76 34.50
N GLY A 431 14.74 9.40 33.42
CA GLY A 431 15.26 8.04 33.23
C GLY A 431 14.17 7.01 32.91
N HIS A 432 12.93 7.42 32.67
CA HIS A 432 11.85 6.50 32.31
C HIS A 432 12.01 5.95 30.89
N PRO A 433 12.22 4.63 30.74
CA PRO A 433 12.76 4.08 29.50
C PRO A 433 11.71 3.73 28.45
N LEU A 434 10.46 3.50 28.88
CA LEU A 434 9.40 2.90 28.07
C LEU A 434 8.19 3.83 27.96
N VAL A 435 7.68 3.93 26.74
CA VAL A 435 6.51 4.76 26.41
C VAL A 435 5.56 4.01 25.50
N LEU A 436 4.27 4.29 25.60
CA LEU A 436 3.20 3.70 24.80
C LEU A 436 2.50 4.78 23.99
N SER A 437 2.44 4.61 22.67
CA SER A 437 1.71 5.53 21.79
C SER A 437 0.21 5.38 22.02
N LEU A 438 -0.48 6.49 22.26
CA LEU A 438 -1.96 6.48 22.39
C LEU A 438 -2.66 6.41 21.04
N ARG A 439 -1.91 6.57 19.94
CA ARG A 439 -2.45 6.51 18.58
C ARG A 439 -2.64 5.07 18.11
N ASP A 440 -1.65 4.21 18.31
CA ASP A 440 -1.57 2.86 17.75
C ASP A 440 -1.17 1.79 18.78
N LEU A 441 -1.03 2.14 20.06
CA LEU A 441 -0.66 1.23 21.16
C LEU A 441 0.70 0.53 20.97
N ALA A 442 1.56 1.08 20.11
CA ALA A 442 2.93 0.62 19.96
C ALA A 442 3.76 1.11 21.16
N ALA A 443 4.60 0.23 21.72
CA ALA A 443 5.50 0.59 22.81
C ALA A 443 6.93 0.80 22.28
N TRP A 444 7.59 1.86 22.74
CA TRP A 444 8.95 2.21 22.35
C TRP A 444 9.86 2.27 23.58
N CYS A 445 11.06 1.70 23.45
CA CYS A 445 12.10 1.81 24.45
C CYS A 445 13.18 2.80 23.98
N TYR A 446 13.39 3.90 24.72
CA TYR A 446 14.39 4.89 24.37
C TYR A 446 15.82 4.34 24.41
N PRO A 447 16.27 3.65 25.49
CA PRO A 447 17.62 3.09 25.53
C PRO A 447 17.89 2.03 24.46
N CYS A 448 16.93 1.13 24.19
CA CYS A 448 17.11 0.08 23.17
C CYS A 448 16.95 0.61 21.73
N GLY A 449 16.38 1.81 21.55
CA GLY A 449 16.16 2.40 20.23
C GLY A 449 15.22 1.57 19.36
N GLY A 450 14.23 0.91 19.95
CA GLY A 450 13.34 -0.02 19.24
C GLY A 450 11.94 -0.13 19.83
N TYR A 451 11.01 -0.60 19.01
CA TYR A 451 9.68 -1.01 19.46
C TYR A 451 9.78 -2.28 20.30
N VAL A 452 8.89 -2.43 21.28
CA VAL A 452 8.88 -3.56 22.21
C VAL A 452 7.49 -4.20 22.24
N THR A 453 7.44 -5.53 22.22
CA THR A 453 6.23 -6.33 22.41
C THR A 453 6.53 -7.40 23.45
N HIS A 454 5.86 -7.34 24.60
CA HIS A 454 6.04 -8.29 25.70
C HIS A 454 4.75 -8.41 26.52
N PRO A 455 4.44 -9.59 27.12
CA PRO A 455 3.23 -9.79 27.93
C PRO A 455 3.01 -8.78 29.05
N VAL A 456 4.08 -8.26 29.67
CA VAL A 456 3.99 -7.22 30.73
C VAL A 456 3.30 -5.93 30.27
N LEU A 457 3.28 -5.66 28.95
CA LEU A 457 2.63 -4.49 28.38
C LEU A 457 1.12 -4.71 28.15
N LEU A 458 0.65 -5.96 28.16
CA LEU A 458 -0.74 -6.31 27.84
C LEU A 458 -1.75 -5.63 28.78
N PRO A 459 -1.58 -5.62 30.12
CA PRO A 459 -2.54 -4.96 31.00
C PRO A 459 -2.78 -3.49 30.64
N THR A 460 -1.70 -2.72 30.42
CA THR A 460 -1.81 -1.30 30.06
C THR A 460 -2.34 -1.12 28.64
N LYS A 461 -1.93 -1.96 27.68
CA LYS A 461 -2.48 -1.92 26.31
C LYS A 461 -3.97 -2.20 26.29
N THR A 462 -4.43 -3.22 27.00
CA THR A 462 -5.85 -3.57 27.14
C THR A 462 -6.64 -2.46 27.82
N PHE A 463 -6.09 -1.87 28.89
CA PHE A 463 -6.71 -0.74 29.57
C PHE A 463 -6.93 0.45 28.63
N ILE A 464 -5.89 0.87 27.88
CA ILE A 464 -6.00 1.97 26.93
C ILE A 464 -6.90 1.61 25.74
N TYR A 465 -6.86 0.37 25.27
CA TYR A 465 -7.73 -0.10 24.18
C TYR A 465 -9.21 0.02 24.58
N ARG A 466 -9.60 -0.49 25.75
CA ARG A 466 -10.97 -0.38 26.28
C ARG A 466 -11.41 1.08 26.41
N LEU A 467 -10.53 1.92 26.94
CA LEU A 467 -10.80 3.36 27.07
C LEU A 467 -11.01 4.04 25.71
N LYS A 468 -10.31 3.59 24.66
CA LYS A 468 -10.38 4.19 23.32
C LYS A 468 -11.56 3.67 22.49
N PHE A 469 -11.90 2.40 22.61
CA PHE A 469 -12.83 1.72 21.71
C PHE A 469 -14.10 1.20 22.39
N GLY A 470 -14.18 1.25 23.72
CA GLY A 470 -15.31 0.76 24.50
C GLY A 470 -15.46 -0.77 24.53
N THR A 471 -14.50 -1.50 23.98
CA THR A 471 -14.51 -2.97 23.87
C THR A 471 -13.17 -3.57 24.24
N ASP A 472 -13.12 -4.89 24.45
CA ASP A 472 -11.87 -5.61 24.62
C ASP A 472 -11.05 -5.63 23.32
N PRO A 473 -9.71 -5.62 23.40
CA PRO A 473 -8.88 -5.85 22.23
C PRO A 473 -9.20 -7.23 21.64
N PRO A 474 -9.26 -7.37 20.31
CA PRO A 474 -9.46 -8.67 19.69
C PRO A 474 -8.38 -9.63 20.19
N THR A 475 -8.80 -10.81 20.66
CA THR A 475 -7.88 -11.88 21.02
C THR A 475 -7.03 -12.21 19.79
N PRO A 476 -5.69 -12.30 19.92
CA PRO A 476 -4.86 -12.77 18.83
C PRO A 476 -5.39 -14.12 18.36
N SER A 477 -5.80 -14.23 17.10
CA SER A 477 -6.01 -15.51 16.46
C SER A 477 -4.67 -16.24 16.47
N LEU A 478 -4.59 -17.33 17.24
CA LEU A 478 -3.44 -18.23 17.27
C LEU A 478 -3.23 -18.90 15.91
#